data_AF-A0A150AK85-F1
#
_entry.id   AF-A0A150AK85-F1
#
_cell.length_a   1.000
_cell.length_b   1.000
_cell.length_c   1.000
_cell.angle_alpha   90.00
_cell.angle_beta   90.00
_cell.angle_gamma   90.00
#
_symmetry.space_group_name_H-M   'P 1'
#
loop_
_entity.id
_entity.type
_entity.pdbx_description
1 polymer ?
#
loop_
_entity_poly.entity_id
_entity_poly.type
_entity_poly.pdbx_seq_one_letter_code
_entity_poly.pdbx_strand_id
1 'polypeptide(L)'
;MKKALIILSMLVLPLMTMANEVIVKTKSKTPKYILVEGKMVKVGTFPKGHVLKIYRDPEIVGKVEYKAKVNYHKTDCGHLISTRNFKKH
;
A
#
# COMPACT_ATOMS: atom_id res chain seq x y z
N MET A 1 19.12 -22.40 -46.54
CA MET A 1 19.31 -20.95 -46.32
C MET A 1 18.82 -20.63 -44.91
N LYS A 2 19.74 -20.29 -44.00
CA LYS A 2 19.44 -19.86 -42.62
C LYS A 2 19.34 -18.33 -42.58
N LYS A 3 18.61 -17.84 -41.57
CA LYS A 3 18.53 -16.47 -41.01
C LYS A 3 17.18 -15.80 -41.29
N ALA A 4 16.49 -15.17 -40.35
CA ALA A 4 16.51 -15.17 -38.89
C ALA A 4 15.18 -14.48 -38.51
N LEU A 5 14.31 -15.13 -37.74
CA LEU A 5 13.10 -14.48 -37.25
C LEU A 5 13.50 -13.66 -36.02
N ILE A 6 13.66 -12.34 -36.18
CA ILE A 6 13.92 -11.44 -35.06
C ILE A 6 12.60 -11.31 -34.30
N ILE A 7 12.44 -12.10 -33.24
CA ILE A 7 11.41 -11.89 -32.23
C ILE A 7 11.88 -10.68 -31.43
N LEU A 8 11.36 -9.50 -31.78
CA LEU A 8 11.52 -8.29 -30.99
C LEU A 8 10.70 -8.48 -29.71
N SER A 9 11.30 -9.13 -28.70
CA SER A 9 10.75 -9.14 -27.35
C SER A 9 10.82 -7.71 -26.84
N MET A 10 9.72 -6.97 -26.95
CA MET A 10 9.53 -5.73 -26.19
C MET A 10 9.55 -6.14 -24.71
N LEU A 11 10.71 -5.98 -24.11
CA LEU A 11 10.88 -5.95 -22.66
C LEU A 11 10.04 -4.75 -22.20
N VAL A 12 8.79 -5.00 -21.82
CA VAL A 12 7.99 -4.01 -21.10
C VAL A 12 8.65 -3.89 -19.72
N LEU A 13 9.60 -2.97 -19.62
CA LEU A 13 10.14 -2.52 -18.34
C LEU A 13 8.94 -2.07 -17.48
N PRO A 14 8.74 -2.62 -16.26
CA PRO A 14 7.83 -2.00 -15.31
C PRO A 14 8.50 -0.74 -14.73
N LEU A 15 8.74 0.26 -15.57
CA LEU A 15 8.84 1.64 -15.10
C LEU A 15 7.40 2.01 -14.72
N MET A 16 7.08 2.08 -13.43
CA MET A 16 6.07 2.97 -12.81
C MET A 16 5.81 2.54 -11.35
N THR A 17 6.77 2.69 -10.43
CA THR A 17 6.46 2.50 -8.99
C THR A 17 7.06 3.57 -8.08
N MET A 18 8.02 4.37 -8.54
CA MET A 18 8.73 5.32 -7.68
C MET A 18 7.95 6.63 -7.40
N ALA A 19 6.93 6.97 -8.20
CA ALA A 19 6.22 8.26 -8.09
C ALA A 19 4.97 8.23 -7.18
N ASN A 20 4.55 7.05 -6.71
CA ASN A 20 3.27 6.89 -6.00
C ASN A 20 3.43 6.61 -4.50
N GLU A 21 4.62 6.83 -3.94
CA GLU A 21 4.89 6.57 -2.52
C GLU A 21 4.98 7.88 -1.73
N VAL A 22 4.42 7.89 -0.52
CA VAL A 22 4.52 9.00 0.43
C VAL A 22 4.96 8.48 1.80
N ILE A 23 5.66 9.33 2.55
CA ILE A 23 6.08 9.02 3.92
C ILE A 23 5.03 9.52 4.90
N VAL A 24 4.57 8.65 5.79
CA VAL A 24 3.63 8.98 6.86
C VAL A 24 4.18 8.59 8.22
N LYS A 25 3.77 9.32 9.26
CA LYS A 25 4.08 8.99 10.65
C LYS A 25 2.83 8.53 11.37
N THR A 26 2.90 7.41 12.10
CA THR A 26 1.76 6.95 12.90
C THR A 26 1.50 7.89 14.08
N LYS A 27 0.24 8.25 14.32
CA LYS A 27 -0.14 9.13 15.45
C LYS A 27 -0.32 8.38 16.78
N SER A 28 -0.56 7.07 16.71
CA SER A 28 -0.83 6.16 17.84
C SER A 28 -0.32 4.75 17.53
N LYS A 29 -0.46 3.82 18.47
CA LYS A 29 -0.28 2.38 18.20
C LYS A 29 -1.28 1.96 17.13
N THR A 30 -0.77 1.61 15.95
CA THR A 30 -1.54 1.55 14.72
C THR A 30 -1.68 0.10 14.26
N PRO A 31 -2.90 -0.46 14.16
CA PRO A 31 -3.10 -1.80 13.61
C PRO A 31 -2.58 -1.92 12.18
N LYS A 32 -1.93 -3.05 11.88
CA LYS A 32 -1.53 -3.42 10.52
C LYS A 32 -2.29 -4.67 10.08
N TYR A 33 -2.79 -4.63 8.85
CA TYR A 33 -3.62 -5.70 8.28
C TYR A 33 -3.01 -6.27 7.02
N ILE A 34 -3.47 -7.45 6.62
CA ILE A 34 -3.28 -8.02 5.28
C ILE A 34 -4.66 -8.38 4.70
N LEU A 35 -4.76 -8.48 3.38
CA LEU A 35 -5.92 -9.05 2.71
C LEU A 35 -5.69 -10.54 2.49
N VAL A 36 -6.58 -11.37 3.02
CA VAL A 36 -6.63 -12.82 2.79
C VAL A 36 -8.03 -13.14 2.32
N GLU A 37 -8.16 -13.65 1.09
CA GLU A 37 -9.46 -14.03 0.50
C GLU A 37 -10.52 -12.92 0.61
N GLY A 38 -10.12 -11.68 0.33
CA GLY A 38 -11.00 -10.50 0.42
C GLY A 38 -11.33 -10.03 1.84
N LYS A 39 -10.83 -10.72 2.88
CA LYS A 39 -11.02 -10.34 4.29
C LYS A 39 -9.77 -9.64 4.83
N MET A 40 -9.98 -8.61 5.64
CA MET A 40 -8.88 -7.92 6.33
C MET A 40 -8.54 -8.64 7.63
N VAL A 41 -7.32 -9.16 7.71
CA VAL A 41 -6.83 -9.88 8.89
C VAL A 41 -5.78 -9.03 9.60
N LYS A 42 -5.95 -8.80 10.91
CA LYS A 42 -4.99 -8.04 11.71
C LYS A 42 -3.78 -8.92 12.01
N VAL A 43 -2.59 -8.47 11.64
CA VAL A 43 -1.33 -9.21 11.82
C VAL A 43 -0.35 -8.53 12.78
N GLY A 44 -0.78 -7.44 13.43
CA GLY A 44 -0.01 -6.81 14.50
C GLY A 44 -0.30 -5.33 14.62
N THR A 45 0.70 -4.59 15.13
CA THR A 45 0.64 -3.13 15.27
C THR A 45 1.99 -2.49 15.00
N PHE A 46 1.98 -1.32 14.38
CA PHE A 46 3.11 -0.39 14.39
C PHE A 46 3.09 0.45 15.69
N PRO A 47 4.26 0.78 16.26
CA PRO A 47 4.34 1.66 17.42
C PRO A 47 3.92 3.10 17.06
N LYS A 48 3.64 3.92 18.07
CA LYS A 48 3.35 5.36 17.91
C LYS A 48 4.62 6.06 17.39
N GLY A 49 4.45 6.97 16.43
CA GLY A 49 5.57 7.73 15.86
C GLY A 49 6.42 6.94 14.87
N HIS A 50 6.00 5.73 14.48
CA HIS A 50 6.69 4.94 13.46
C HIS A 50 6.53 5.61 12.09
N VAL A 51 7.63 5.67 11.34
CA VAL A 51 7.67 6.27 10.00
C VAL A 51 7.50 5.15 8.99
N LEU A 52 6.60 5.35 8.04
CA LEU A 52 6.18 4.34 7.08
C LEU A 52 6.18 4.93 5.68
N LYS A 53 6.57 4.10 4.71
CA LYS A 53 6.37 4.39 3.29
C LYS A 53 5.08 3.72 2.85
N ILE A 54 4.16 4.49 2.28
CA ILE A 54 2.86 3.99 1.81
C ILE A 54 2.63 4.40 0.37
N TYR A 55 1.82 3.63 -0.35
CA TYR A 55 1.28 4.05 -1.63
C TYR A 55 0.21 5.13 -1.40
N ARG A 56 0.31 6.23 -2.18
CA ARG A 56 -0.58 7.39 -2.09
C ARG A 56 -2.01 7.00 -2.45
N ASP A 57 -2.19 6.16 -3.46
CA ASP A 57 -3.51 5.64 -3.78
C ASP A 57 -3.94 4.58 -2.76
N PRO A 58 -5.13 4.71 -2.17
CA PRO A 58 -5.65 3.73 -1.23
C PRO A 58 -6.03 2.41 -1.93
N GLU A 59 -5.62 1.29 -1.34
CA GLU A 59 -6.06 -0.06 -1.74
C GLU A 59 -7.55 -0.27 -1.47
N ILE A 60 -8.05 0.32 -0.37
CA ILE A 60 -9.47 0.25 0.01
C ILE A 60 -9.96 1.66 0.27
N VAL A 61 -11.00 2.07 -0.45
CA VAL A 61 -11.58 3.41 -0.37
C VAL A 61 -12.89 3.38 0.41
N GLY A 62 -13.07 4.33 1.32
CA GLY A 62 -14.36 4.60 1.95
C GLY A 62 -14.92 3.46 2.81
N LYS A 63 -14.07 2.58 3.35
CA LYS A 63 -14.50 1.53 4.27
C LYS A 63 -15.17 2.18 5.47
N VAL A 64 -16.43 1.83 5.72
CA VAL A 64 -17.19 2.34 6.87
C VAL A 64 -16.73 1.59 8.12
N GLU A 65 -16.21 2.33 9.10
CA GLU A 65 -15.84 1.81 10.41
C GLU A 65 -16.51 2.63 11.50
N TYR A 66 -17.35 1.97 12.29
CA TYR A 66 -18.20 2.62 13.28
C TYR A 66 -18.98 3.80 12.66
N LYS A 67 -18.51 5.03 12.89
CA LYS A 67 -19.15 6.28 12.49
C LYS A 67 -18.31 7.10 11.49
N ALA A 68 -17.28 6.51 10.89
CA ALA A 68 -16.39 7.20 9.97
C ALA A 68 -16.11 6.37 8.70
N LYS A 69 -15.96 7.06 7.58
CA LYS A 69 -15.38 6.48 6.36
C LYS A 69 -13.87 6.64 6.42
N VAL A 70 -13.15 5.55 6.22
CA VAL A 70 -11.68 5.54 6.22
C VAL A 70 -11.14 4.84 4.98
N ASN A 71 -9.97 5.28 4.54
CA ASN A 71 -9.24 4.61 3.46
C ASN A 71 -8.11 3.77 4.07
N TYR A 72 -7.72 2.72 3.36
CA TYR A 72 -6.56 1.92 3.71
C TYR A 72 -5.50 2.03 2.64
N HIS A 73 -4.28 2.37 3.06
CA HIS A 73 -3.12 2.45 2.19
C HIS A 73 -2.20 1.27 2.45
N LYS A 74 -1.62 0.75 1.38
CA LYS A 74 -0.65 -0.33 1.43
C LYS A 74 0.74 0.25 1.71
N THR A 75 1.46 -0.34 2.65
CA THR A 75 2.87 -0.03 2.91
C THR A 75 3.74 -0.68 1.85
N ASP A 76 4.98 -0.22 1.72
CA ASP A 76 6.06 -0.92 1.01
C ASP A 76 6.21 -2.40 1.45
N CYS A 77 6.04 -2.68 2.74
CA CYS A 77 6.06 -4.04 3.30
C CYS A 77 4.75 -4.85 3.10
N GLY A 78 3.82 -4.39 2.25
CA GLY A 78 2.58 -5.10 1.92
C GLY A 78 1.46 -5.08 2.98
N HIS A 79 1.59 -4.29 4.05
CA HIS A 79 0.57 -4.18 5.08
C HIS A 79 -0.42 -3.05 4.78
N LEU A 80 -1.68 -3.20 5.20
CA LEU A 80 -2.71 -2.17 5.09
C LEU A 80 -2.85 -1.38 6.38
N ILE A 81 -2.94 -0.05 6.24
CA ILE A 81 -3.07 0.89 7.35
C ILE A 81 -4.14 1.93 7.05
N SER A 82 -5.01 2.16 8.02
CA SER A 82 -6.08 3.16 7.91
C SER A 82 -5.56 4.60 8.00
N THR A 83 -6.07 5.48 7.12
CA THR A 83 -5.79 6.92 7.12
C THR A 83 -6.06 7.60 8.45
N ARG A 84 -7.01 7.07 9.23
CA ARG A 84 -7.32 7.58 10.57
C ARG A 84 -6.10 7.59 11.49
N ASN A 85 -5.10 6.75 11.24
CA ASN A 85 -3.93 6.58 12.09
C ASN A 85 -2.73 7.42 11.65
N PHE A 86 -2.83 8.15 10.54
CA PHE A 86 -1.78 9.05 10.09
C PHE A 86 -1.78 10.31 10.95
N LYS A 87 -0.59 10.77 11.33
CA LYS A 87 -0.43 12.10 11.93
C LYS A 87 -0.71 13.12 10.82
N LYS A 88 -1.69 14.00 11.04
CA LYS A 88 -1.89 15.15 10.15
C LYS A 88 -0.65 16.05 10.27
N HIS A 89 -0.13 16.48 9.13
CA HIS A 89 0.88 17.54 9.08
C HIS A 89 0.26 18.85 9.53
#